data_AF-A0A4Y2JKN9-F1
#
_entry.id   AF-A0A4Y2JKN9-F1
#
_cell.length_a   1.000
_cell.length_b   1.000
_cell.length_c   1.000
_cell.angle_alpha   90.00
_cell.angle_beta   90.00
_cell.angle_gamma   90.00
#
_symmetry.space_group_name_H-M   'P 1'
#
loop_
_entity.id
_entity.type
_entity.pdbx_description
1 polymer ?
#
loop_
_entity_poly.entity_id
_entity_poly.type
_entity_poly.pdbx_seq_one_letter_code
_entity_poly.pdbx_strand_id
1 'polypeptide(L)' 'TVPERPVGNTDNLYFVLDGGSLIHRVVWPKQETFGDINTTYMSYIKRHYGDEVTVAFVG' A
#
# COMPACT_ATOMS: atom_id res chain seq x y z
N THR A 1 6.90 0.15 -10.80
CA THR A 1 5.85 -0.40 -11.69
C THR A 1 4.77 -0.99 -10.82
N VAL A 2 3.50 -0.60 -11.02
CA VAL A 2 2.36 -1.26 -10.36
C VAL A 2 2.27 -2.68 -10.95
N PRO A 3 2.02 -3.73 -10.15
CA PRO A 3 1.85 -5.07 -10.71
C PRO A 3 0.68 -5.06 -11.70
N GLU A 4 0.93 -5.47 -12.94
CA GLU A 4 -0.16 -5.65 -13.91
C GLU A 4 -1.10 -6.75 -13.39
N ARG A 5 -2.40 -6.48 -13.42
CA ARG A 5 -3.40 -7.50 -13.03
C ARG A 5 -3.31 -8.66 -14.04
N PRO A 6 -3.24 -9.92 -13.59
CA PRO A 6 -3.20 -11.06 -14.49
C PRO A 6 -4.41 -11.07 -15.42
N VAL A 7 -4.19 -11.33 -16.71
CA VAL A 7 -5.27 -11.48 -17.68
C VAL A 7 -5.80 -12.91 -17.59
N GLY A 8 -6.95 -13.11 -16.94
CA GLY A 8 -7.59 -14.40 -16.68
C GLY A 8 -8.72 -14.28 -15.66
N ASN A 9 -9.38 -15.39 -15.28
CA ASN A 9 -10.32 -15.37 -14.15
C ASN A 9 -9.54 -15.05 -12.85
N THR A 10 -9.69 -13.82 -12.37
CA THR A 10 -8.98 -13.27 -11.21
C THR A 10 -9.87 -13.15 -9.98
N ASP A 11 -11.07 -13.76 -10.00
CA ASP A 11 -12.12 -13.61 -8.99
C ASP A 11 -11.67 -13.97 -7.56
N ASN A 12 -10.50 -14.60 -7.39
CA ASN A 12 -9.94 -14.99 -6.08
C ASN A 12 -8.46 -14.59 -5.86
N LEU A 13 -7.93 -13.62 -6.62
CA LEU A 13 -6.55 -13.16 -6.40
C LEU A 13 -6.47 -12.16 -5.24
N TYR A 14 -5.69 -12.51 -4.22
CA TYR A 14 -5.34 -11.63 -3.11
C TYR A 14 -3.91 -11.14 -3.27
N PHE A 15 -3.73 -9.82 -3.26
CA PHE A 15 -2.42 -9.19 -3.30
C PHE A 15 -1.96 -8.86 -1.88
N VAL A 16 -0.75 -9.29 -1.54
CA VAL A 16 -0.07 -8.89 -0.31
C VAL A 16 1.06 -7.95 -0.68
N LEU A 17 1.07 -6.75 -0.09
CA LEU A 17 2.15 -5.79 -0.27
C LEU A 17 3.14 -5.89 0.87
N ASP A 18 4.43 -5.81 0.54
CA ASP A 18 5.50 -5.64 1.52
C ASP A 18 5.46 -4.20 2.08
N GLY A 19 5.06 -4.08 3.34
CA GLY A 19 4.90 -2.82 4.06
C GLY A 19 6.23 -2.08 4.26
N GLY A 20 7.34 -2.80 4.46
CA GLY A 20 8.66 -2.20 4.63
C GLY A 20 9.13 -1.47 3.38
N SER A 21 9.02 -2.12 2.22
CA SER A 21 9.31 -1.49 0.92
C SER A 21 8.38 -0.33 0.59
N LEU A 22 7.12 -0.38 1.02
CA LEU A 22 6.13 0.68 0.75
C LEU A 22 6.45 1.99 1.47
N ILE A 23 6.99 1.95 2.70
CA ILE A 23 7.32 3.16 3.47
C ILE A 23 8.33 4.04 2.72
N HIS A 24 9.25 3.42 1.96
CA HIS A 24 10.23 4.14 1.15
C HIS A 24 9.66 4.81 -0.10
N ARG A 25 8.41 4.50 -0.48
CA ARG A 25 7.76 5.06 -1.68
C ARG A 25 6.88 6.26 -1.38
N VAL A 26 6.44 6.41 -0.13
CA VAL A 26 5.56 7.51 0.28
C VAL A 26 6.40 8.75 0.56
N VAL A 27 5.92 9.90 0.09
CA VAL A 27 6.52 11.20 0.41
C VAL A 27 5.90 11.69 1.71
N TRP A 28 6.73 11.96 2.70
CA TRP A 28 6.31 12.38 4.03
C TRP A 28 6.51 13.88 4.23
N PRO A 29 5.46 14.65 4.57
CA PRO A 29 5.62 16.03 5.02
C PRO A 29 6.48 16.11 6.29
N LYS A 30 7.10 17.27 6.52
CA LYS A 30 7.84 17.51 7.77
C LYS A 30 6.84 17.78 8.89
N GLN A 31 7.18 17.33 10.11
CA GLN A 31 6.40 17.55 11.35
C GLN A 31 5.02 16.86 11.38
N GLU A 32 4.92 15.67 10.81
CA GLU A 32 3.70 14.85 10.93
C GLU A 32 3.64 14.13 12.28
N THR A 33 2.43 13.99 12.83
CA THR A 33 2.17 13.08 13.94
C THR A 33 2.12 11.64 13.43
N PHE A 34 2.17 10.66 14.33
CA PHE A 34 1.96 9.26 13.96
C PHE A 34 0.60 9.02 13.27
N GLY A 35 -0.44 9.75 13.70
CA GLY A 35 -1.77 9.67 13.09
C GLY A 35 -1.79 10.19 11.65
N ASP A 36 -1.08 11.29 11.40
CA ASP A 36 -0.93 11.87 10.07
C ASP A 36 -0.17 10.90 9.15
N ILE A 37 0.92 10.31 9.64
CA ILE A 37 1.70 9.28 8.93
C ILE A 37 0.81 8.10 8.54
N ASN A 38 0.02 7.56 9.48
CA ASN A 38 -0.89 6.46 9.20
C ASN A 38 -1.94 6.85 8.13
N THR A 39 -2.49 8.06 8.22
CA THR A 39 -3.48 8.57 7.27
C THR A 39 -2.88 8.74 5.86
N THR A 40 -1.69 9.32 5.77
CA THR A 40 -0.92 9.49 4.53
C THR A 40 -0.59 8.13 3.91
N TYR A 41 -0.14 7.16 4.72
CA TYR A 41 0.16 5.81 4.28
C TYR A 41 -1.06 5.09 3.71
N MET A 42 -2.18 5.09 4.45
CA MET A 42 -3.43 4.45 4.02
C MET A 42 -4.00 5.10 2.76
N SER A 43 -3.93 6.43 2.67
CA SER A 43 -4.36 7.18 1.48
C SER A 43 -3.52 6.83 0.25
N TYR A 44 -2.20 6.68 0.42
CA TYR A 44 -1.31 6.23 -0.64
C TYR A 44 -1.67 4.82 -1.11
N ILE A 45 -1.87 3.87 -0.20
CA ILE A 45 -2.24 2.49 -0.55
C ILE A 45 -3.53 2.47 -1.34
N LYS A 46 -4.60 3.11 -0.83
CA LYS A 46 -5.89 3.14 -1.51
C LYS A 46 -5.81 3.75 -2.90
N ARG A 47 -5.09 4.87 -3.03
CA ARG A 47 -4.92 5.57 -4.31
C ARG A 47 -4.18 4.75 -5.36
N HIS A 48 -3.19 3.96 -4.94
CA HIS A 48 -2.29 3.26 -5.87
C HIS A 48 -2.61 1.77 -6.05
N TYR A 49 -3.29 1.14 -5.09
CA TYR A 49 -3.51 -0.31 -5.05
C TYR A 49 -4.98 -0.71 -4.81
N GLY A 50 -5.84 0.23 -4.40
CA GLY A 50 -7.26 -0.02 -4.14
C GLY A 50 -7.59 -0.32 -2.67
N ASP A 51 -8.86 -0.62 -2.39
CA ASP A 51 -9.37 -0.80 -1.02
C ASP A 51 -9.17 -2.22 -0.45
N GLU A 52 -9.09 -3.24 -1.31
CA GLU A 52 -8.96 -4.65 -0.90
C GLU A 52 -7.50 -5.12 -0.98
N VAL A 53 -6.68 -4.64 -0.05
CA VAL A 53 -5.24 -4.95 -0.02
C VAL A 53 -4.80 -5.32 1.38
N THR A 54 -4.01 -6.39 1.49
CA THR A 54 -3.33 -6.76 2.73
C THR A 54 -1.89 -6.26 2.68
N VAL A 55 -1.45 -5.59 3.74
CA VAL A 55 -0.05 -5.13 3.88
C VAL A 55 0.61 -5.92 4.99
N ALA A 56 1.75 -6.53 4.70
CA ALA A 56 2.53 -7.31 5.66
C ALA A 56 3.80 -6.56 6.05
N PHE A 57 4.04 -6.41 7.35
CA PHE A 57 5.29 -5.87 7.88
C PHE A 57 6.12 -7.02 8.46
N VAL A 58 7.36 -7.15 7.98
CA VAL A 58 8.34 -8.03 8.63
C VAL A 58 8.95 -7.22 9.78
N GLY A 59 8.82 -7.76 11.00
CA GLY A 59 9.38 -7.15 12.22
C GLY A 59 10.87 -7.41 12.41
#